data_AF-A0A964IKP7-F1
#
_entry.id   AF-A0A964IKP7-F1
#
_cell.length_a   1.000
_cell.length_b   1.000
_cell.length_c   1.000
_cell.angle_alpha   90.00
_cell.angle_beta   90.00
_cell.angle_gamma   90.00
#
_symmetry.space_group_name_H-M   'P 1'
#
loop_
_entity.id
_entity.type
_entity.pdbx_description
1 polymer ?
#
loop_
_entity_poly.entity_id
_entity_poly.type
_entity_poly.pdbx_seq_one_letter_code
_entity_poly.pdbx_strand_id
1 'polypeptide(L)'
;MSEIEVGVLGATGVVGQQFVSRLARHPWFRLTWLAASERSEGKPYKSVAPWRLATPMPAQSADRIVDACVPGRGPQVVFSGLDASVAGEIEGAFAAAGHIVVSNARNFRMDPLVPLLIPEVNADHLSLLAEQRASKGWSGAIVTNPNCSTVVLAMALAPLRQFGIRSVIVSTMQAVSGAGYPGVPSLDILGNVVPFIGGEEEKMETETLKILGTDGGRAPYEAAISAHTNRVPVIDGHTMTVSVDFQNKPSMADLAHAIRTFSGRPQELKLPTAPHPALILMDEPNRPQPRLDADLGGGMAVAIGRLRACPVMHAKFVALGHNTVRGAAGAAILNAELMKAEGFF
;
A
#
# COMPACT_ATOMS: atom_id res chain seq x y z
N MET A 1 -17.51 5.42 -21.00
CA MET A 1 -17.50 4.13 -20.27
C MET A 1 -18.37 4.30 -19.04
N SER A 2 -19.22 3.32 -18.73
CA SER A 2 -19.97 3.31 -17.46
C SER A 2 -18.99 3.20 -16.28
N GLU A 3 -19.25 3.95 -15.22
CA GLU A 3 -18.47 3.86 -13.98
C GLU A 3 -18.73 2.51 -13.29
N ILE A 4 -17.70 1.92 -12.69
CA ILE A 4 -17.82 0.68 -11.92
C ILE A 4 -18.23 1.05 -10.50
N GLU A 5 -19.29 0.41 -10.03
CA GLU A 5 -19.73 0.59 -8.65
C GLU A 5 -18.75 -0.09 -7.69
N VAL A 6 -18.35 0.64 -6.64
CA VAL A 6 -17.42 0.14 -5.63
C VAL A 6 -17.91 0.41 -4.22
N GLY A 7 -17.52 -0.45 -3.29
CA GLY A 7 -17.86 -0.38 -1.87
C GLY A 7 -16.63 -0.20 -0.99
N VAL A 8 -16.82 0.26 0.26
CA VAL A 8 -15.76 0.32 1.27
C VAL A 8 -16.21 -0.40 2.53
N LEU A 9 -15.45 -1.44 2.93
CA LEU A 9 -15.55 -2.09 4.23
C LEU A 9 -14.66 -1.35 5.24
N GLY A 10 -15.16 -1.12 6.46
CA GLY A 10 -14.44 -0.33 7.46
C GLY A 10 -14.39 1.17 7.13
N ALA A 11 -15.44 1.69 6.49
CA ALA A 11 -15.48 3.04 5.93
C ALA A 11 -15.26 4.18 6.95
N THR A 12 -15.47 3.95 8.24
CA THR A 12 -15.36 4.99 9.29
C THR A 12 -13.93 5.17 9.83
N GLY A 13 -13.06 4.19 9.66
CA GLY A 13 -11.64 4.28 10.05
C GLY A 13 -10.84 5.22 9.15
N VAL A 14 -9.61 5.58 9.55
CA VAL A 14 -8.77 6.53 8.78
C VAL A 14 -8.49 6.04 7.35
N VAL A 15 -8.18 4.76 7.17
CA VAL A 15 -7.99 4.17 5.83
C VAL A 15 -9.29 4.18 5.03
N GLY A 16 -10.42 3.84 5.68
CA GLY A 16 -11.76 3.95 5.08
C GLY A 16 -12.07 5.37 4.60
N GLN A 17 -11.77 6.39 5.42
CA GLN A 17 -11.94 7.80 5.04
C GLN A 17 -11.05 8.19 3.86
N GLN A 18 -9.82 7.66 3.78
CA GLN A 18 -8.94 7.86 2.62
C GLN A 18 -9.55 7.28 1.34
N PHE A 19 -10.14 6.08 1.41
CA PHE A 19 -10.92 5.54 0.29
C PHE A 19 -12.08 6.45 -0.10
N VAL A 20 -12.90 6.87 0.87
CA VAL A 20 -14.05 7.76 0.63
C VAL A 20 -13.61 9.07 -0.03
N SER A 21 -12.54 9.69 0.46
CA SER A 21 -12.03 10.94 -0.10
C SER A 21 -11.51 10.78 -1.54
N ARG A 22 -10.81 9.69 -1.84
CA ARG A 22 -10.18 9.47 -3.16
C ARG A 22 -11.18 8.99 -4.21
N LEU A 23 -12.06 8.07 -3.83
CA LEU A 23 -13.11 7.56 -4.71
C LEU A 23 -14.13 8.63 -5.08
N ALA A 24 -14.27 9.69 -4.28
CA ALA A 24 -15.24 10.74 -4.56
C ALA A 24 -15.01 11.49 -5.88
N ARG A 25 -13.78 11.50 -6.39
CA ARG A 25 -13.40 12.18 -7.65
C ARG A 25 -12.79 11.20 -8.66
N HIS A 26 -12.98 9.91 -8.48
CA HIS A 26 -12.32 8.89 -9.27
C HIS A 26 -13.01 8.70 -10.63
N PRO A 27 -12.29 8.73 -11.77
CA PRO A 27 -12.93 8.73 -13.09
C PRO A 27 -13.53 7.38 -13.48
N TRP A 28 -13.16 6.29 -12.80
CA TRP A 28 -13.57 4.94 -13.15
C TRP A 28 -14.46 4.25 -12.12
N PHE A 29 -14.42 4.72 -10.87
CA PHE A 29 -15.00 4.03 -9.73
C PHE A 29 -15.98 4.96 -9.04
N ARG A 30 -17.26 4.57 -9.03
CA ARG A 30 -18.31 5.29 -8.34
C ARG A 30 -18.55 4.60 -7.00
N LEU A 31 -18.23 5.31 -5.92
CA LEU A 31 -18.51 4.84 -4.56
C LEU A 31 -20.02 4.81 -4.33
N THR A 32 -20.59 3.60 -4.23
CA THR A 32 -22.04 3.41 -4.06
C THR A 32 -22.40 2.88 -2.67
N TRP A 33 -21.49 2.18 -2.00
CA TRP A 33 -21.77 1.48 -0.76
C TRP A 33 -20.70 1.72 0.31
N LEU A 34 -21.13 1.93 1.54
CA LEU A 34 -20.28 2.15 2.70
C LEU A 34 -20.71 1.19 3.80
N ALA A 35 -19.79 0.37 4.28
CA ALA A 35 -20.05 -0.51 5.41
C ALA A 35 -19.03 -0.33 6.52
N ALA A 36 -19.51 -0.50 7.74
CA ALA A 36 -18.70 -0.45 8.95
C ALA A 36 -19.25 -1.44 9.99
N SER A 37 -18.94 -1.21 11.26
CA SER A 37 -19.47 -2.03 12.35
C SER A 37 -20.98 -1.89 12.50
N GLU A 38 -21.63 -2.89 13.11
CA GLU A 38 -23.07 -2.90 13.43
C GLU A 38 -23.52 -1.64 14.18
N ARG A 39 -22.64 -1.05 15.00
CA ARG A 39 -22.93 0.20 15.73
C ARG A 39 -23.18 1.41 14.79
N SER A 40 -22.63 1.35 13.58
CA SER A 40 -22.72 2.40 12.58
C SER A 40 -23.86 2.17 11.58
N GLU A 41 -24.40 0.95 11.51
CA GLU A 41 -25.43 0.56 10.56
C GLU A 41 -26.69 1.44 10.69
N GLY A 42 -27.32 1.75 9.55
CA GLY A 42 -28.57 2.50 9.47
C GLY A 42 -28.42 4.01 9.71
N LYS A 43 -27.20 4.49 10.00
CA LYS A 43 -26.93 5.90 10.27
C LYS A 43 -26.29 6.60 9.07
N PRO A 44 -26.55 7.90 8.84
CA PRO A 44 -25.82 8.68 7.85
C PRO A 44 -24.32 8.70 8.13
N TYR A 45 -23.48 8.53 7.12
CA TYR A 45 -22.02 8.45 7.25
C TYR A 45 -21.44 9.63 8.04
N LYS A 46 -21.91 10.85 7.79
CA LYS A 46 -21.49 12.06 8.52
C LYS A 46 -21.69 12.00 10.04
N SER A 47 -22.62 11.19 10.52
CA SER A 47 -22.93 11.05 11.95
C SER A 47 -22.08 10.00 12.67
N VAL A 48 -21.46 9.09 11.91
CA VAL A 48 -20.73 7.93 12.45
C VAL A 48 -19.26 7.88 12.02
N ALA A 49 -18.87 8.64 11.00
CA ALA A 49 -17.48 8.77 10.56
C ALA A 49 -16.85 10.01 11.20
N PRO A 50 -16.00 9.86 12.24
CA PRO A 50 -15.27 10.98 12.80
C PRO A 50 -14.20 11.42 11.79
N TRP A 51 -14.55 12.37 10.92
CA TRP A 51 -13.71 12.76 9.80
C TRP A 51 -12.39 13.39 10.27
N ARG A 52 -11.26 12.78 9.92
CA ARG A 52 -9.91 13.18 10.36
C ARG A 52 -9.00 13.64 9.23
N LEU A 53 -9.47 13.61 7.98
CA LEU A 53 -8.67 14.08 6.86
C LEU A 53 -8.68 15.61 6.76
N ALA A 54 -7.61 16.18 6.21
CA ALA A 54 -7.52 17.63 5.98
C ALA A 54 -8.50 18.12 4.89
N THR A 55 -8.85 17.26 3.95
CA THR A 55 -9.89 17.53 2.94
C THR A 55 -11.27 17.47 3.57
N PRO A 56 -12.26 18.24 3.10
CA PRO A 56 -13.63 18.13 3.59
C PRO A 56 -14.24 16.77 3.21
N MET A 57 -15.15 16.26 4.05
CA MET A 57 -15.94 15.08 3.73
C MET A 57 -16.69 15.30 2.39
N PRO A 58 -16.59 14.37 1.43
CA PRO A 58 -17.33 14.49 0.18
C PRO A 58 -18.85 14.53 0.43
N ALA A 59 -19.52 15.57 -0.08
CA ALA A 59 -20.96 15.77 0.13
C ALA A 59 -21.79 14.55 -0.32
N GLN A 60 -21.43 13.95 -1.45
CA GLN A 60 -22.07 12.75 -1.99
C GLN A 60 -21.93 11.50 -1.11
N SER A 61 -21.03 11.51 -0.12
CA SER A 61 -20.83 10.40 0.82
C SER A 61 -21.42 10.70 2.19
N ALA A 62 -21.56 11.99 2.56
CA ALA A 62 -21.98 12.43 3.89
C ALA A 62 -23.35 11.89 4.31
N ASP A 63 -24.32 11.90 3.39
CA ASP A 63 -25.71 11.47 3.66
C ASP A 63 -25.96 10.00 3.31
N ARG A 64 -24.96 9.26 2.82
CA ARG A 64 -25.12 7.82 2.56
C ARG A 64 -25.35 7.08 3.87
N ILE A 65 -26.31 6.18 3.85
CA ILE A 65 -26.57 5.29 4.99
C ILE A 65 -25.49 4.21 5.01
N VAL A 66 -24.85 4.07 6.18
CA VAL A 66 -23.85 3.03 6.40
C VAL A 66 -24.55 1.70 6.62
N ASP A 67 -24.08 0.66 5.93
CA ASP A 67 -24.55 -0.72 6.04
C ASP A 67 -23.64 -1.52 6.99
N ALA A 68 -24.08 -2.71 7.39
CA ALA A 68 -23.23 -3.69 8.05
C ALA A 68 -22.35 -4.41 7.02
N CYS A 69 -21.21 -4.94 7.47
CA CYS A 69 -20.31 -5.75 6.66
C CYS A 69 -20.87 -7.16 6.43
N VAL A 70 -22.01 -7.27 5.72
CA VAL A 70 -22.70 -8.53 5.45
C VAL A 70 -22.31 -9.03 4.05
N PRO A 71 -21.71 -10.24 3.92
CA PRO A 71 -21.37 -10.83 2.63
C PRO A 71 -22.57 -10.93 1.68
N GLY A 72 -22.36 -10.69 0.39
CA GLY A 72 -23.41 -10.69 -0.64
C GLY A 72 -24.18 -9.36 -0.75
N ARG A 73 -23.92 -8.40 0.15
CA ARG A 73 -24.38 -7.00 0.01
C ARG A 73 -23.29 -6.12 -0.60
N GLY A 74 -23.72 -5.02 -1.18
CA GLY A 74 -22.83 -4.06 -1.83
C GLY A 74 -22.43 -4.49 -3.25
N PRO A 75 -21.59 -3.70 -3.91
CA PRO A 75 -21.18 -3.95 -5.30
C PRO A 75 -20.12 -5.06 -5.40
N GLN A 76 -19.86 -5.50 -6.62
CA GLN A 76 -18.91 -6.57 -6.91
C GLN A 76 -17.50 -6.26 -6.37
N VAL A 77 -17.02 -5.02 -6.48
CA VAL A 77 -15.68 -4.62 -6.02
C VAL A 77 -15.78 -3.88 -4.68
N VAL A 78 -15.07 -4.36 -3.67
CA VAL A 78 -15.02 -3.74 -2.34
C VAL A 78 -13.58 -3.50 -1.89
N PHE A 79 -13.32 -2.31 -1.38
CA PHE A 79 -12.06 -1.95 -0.74
C PHE A 79 -12.16 -2.21 0.76
N SER A 80 -11.22 -2.97 1.32
CA SER A 80 -11.22 -3.30 2.75
C SER A 80 -10.21 -2.45 3.53
N GLY A 81 -10.74 -1.57 4.37
CA GLY A 81 -10.02 -0.85 5.43
C GLY A 81 -10.32 -1.41 6.83
N LEU A 82 -10.68 -2.70 6.92
CA LEU A 82 -11.01 -3.38 8.18
C LEU A 82 -9.78 -3.54 9.08
N ASP A 83 -10.03 -3.65 10.39
CA ASP A 83 -8.99 -4.04 11.34
C ASP A 83 -8.61 -5.51 11.15
N ALA A 84 -7.32 -5.82 11.31
CA ALA A 84 -6.79 -7.16 11.10
C ALA A 84 -7.40 -8.22 12.04
N SER A 85 -7.97 -7.83 13.18
CA SER A 85 -8.63 -8.76 14.11
C SER A 85 -9.92 -9.37 13.53
N VAL A 86 -10.58 -8.70 12.58
CA VAL A 86 -11.86 -9.15 11.99
C VAL A 86 -11.78 -9.35 10.48
N ALA A 87 -10.78 -8.78 9.82
CA ALA A 87 -10.67 -8.78 8.37
C ALA A 87 -10.64 -10.19 7.76
N GLY A 88 -9.91 -11.14 8.35
CA GLY A 88 -9.74 -12.48 7.77
C GLY A 88 -11.06 -13.22 7.48
N GLU A 89 -11.94 -13.28 8.47
CA GLU A 89 -13.23 -13.97 8.33
C GLU A 89 -14.17 -13.20 7.39
N ILE A 90 -14.26 -11.88 7.54
CA ILE A 90 -15.16 -11.04 6.74
C ILE A 90 -14.73 -11.06 5.27
N GLU A 91 -13.45 -10.81 4.97
CA GLU A 91 -12.94 -10.76 3.59
C GLU A 91 -13.09 -12.11 2.88
N GLY A 92 -12.80 -13.22 3.57
CA GLY A 92 -13.02 -14.57 3.04
C GLY A 92 -14.48 -14.83 2.70
N ALA A 93 -15.41 -14.41 3.57
CA ALA A 93 -16.84 -14.56 3.33
C ALA A 93 -17.34 -13.68 2.17
N PHE A 94 -16.83 -12.46 2.03
CA PHE A 94 -17.11 -11.60 0.88
C PHE A 94 -16.60 -12.21 -0.44
N ALA A 95 -15.39 -12.76 -0.46
CA ALA A 95 -14.87 -13.45 -1.63
C ALA A 95 -15.70 -14.69 -2.00
N ALA A 96 -16.13 -15.48 -1.01
CA ALA A 96 -17.03 -16.61 -1.22
C ALA A 96 -18.40 -16.19 -1.77
N ALA A 97 -18.89 -15.00 -1.37
CA ALA A 97 -20.16 -14.44 -1.84
C ALA A 97 -20.09 -13.75 -3.21
N GLY A 98 -18.93 -13.77 -3.90
CA GLY A 98 -18.78 -13.23 -5.26
C GLY A 98 -18.14 -11.85 -5.35
N HIS A 99 -17.70 -11.27 -4.23
CA HIS A 99 -17.03 -9.97 -4.24
C HIS A 99 -15.53 -10.10 -4.57
N ILE A 100 -15.01 -9.12 -5.29
CA ILE A 100 -13.59 -8.87 -5.45
C ILE A 100 -13.18 -7.91 -4.33
N VAL A 101 -12.43 -8.45 -3.36
CA VAL A 101 -11.94 -7.72 -2.20
C VAL A 101 -10.51 -7.24 -2.46
N VAL A 102 -10.31 -5.92 -2.43
CA VAL A 102 -8.97 -5.31 -2.45
C VAL A 102 -8.65 -4.83 -1.03
N SER A 103 -7.78 -5.56 -0.34
CA SER A 103 -7.60 -5.44 1.10
C SER A 103 -6.29 -4.76 1.50
N ASN A 104 -6.37 -3.90 2.52
CA ASN A 104 -5.21 -3.37 3.23
C ASN A 104 -4.86 -4.16 4.50
N ALA A 105 -5.67 -5.14 4.89
CA ALA A 105 -5.43 -5.96 6.06
C ALA A 105 -4.27 -6.93 5.84
N ARG A 106 -3.64 -7.38 6.93
CA ARG A 106 -2.48 -8.29 6.87
C ARG A 106 -2.86 -9.75 6.64
N ASN A 107 -4.12 -10.11 6.86
CA ASN A 107 -4.59 -11.48 7.10
C ASN A 107 -4.26 -12.44 5.95
N PHE A 108 -4.39 -11.98 4.71
CA PHE A 108 -4.16 -12.79 3.52
C PHE A 108 -2.84 -12.48 2.79
N ARG A 109 -2.02 -11.53 3.27
CA ARG A 109 -0.83 -11.06 2.55
C ARG A 109 0.17 -12.17 2.22
N MET A 110 0.31 -13.13 3.13
CA MET A 110 1.24 -14.26 2.99
C MET A 110 0.55 -15.56 2.55
N ASP A 111 -0.74 -15.55 2.24
CA ASP A 111 -1.40 -16.71 1.64
C ASP A 111 -0.78 -16.98 0.25
N PRO A 112 -0.39 -18.23 -0.08
CA PRO A 112 0.31 -18.55 -1.32
C PRO A 112 -0.57 -18.37 -2.58
N LEU A 113 -1.89 -18.28 -2.43
CA LEU A 113 -2.84 -18.06 -3.53
C LEU A 113 -3.36 -16.62 -3.59
N VAL A 114 -2.91 -15.74 -2.70
CA VAL A 114 -3.36 -14.34 -2.65
C VAL A 114 -2.25 -13.42 -3.15
N PRO A 115 -2.48 -12.64 -4.22
CA PRO A 115 -1.52 -11.64 -4.67
C PRO A 115 -1.26 -10.58 -3.60
N LEU A 116 0.02 -10.32 -3.34
CA LEU A 116 0.51 -9.22 -2.52
C LEU A 116 1.08 -8.14 -3.45
N LEU A 117 0.23 -7.19 -3.83
CA LEU A 117 0.39 -6.47 -5.09
C LEU A 117 0.92 -5.04 -4.90
N ILE A 118 2.00 -4.74 -5.62
CA ILE A 118 2.45 -3.40 -5.98
C ILE A 118 2.46 -3.36 -7.53
N PRO A 119 1.48 -2.71 -8.18
CA PRO A 119 1.27 -2.82 -9.62
C PRO A 119 2.49 -2.48 -10.48
N GLU A 120 3.32 -1.54 -10.04
CA GLU A 120 4.56 -1.18 -10.72
C GLU A 120 5.66 -2.25 -10.65
N VAL A 121 5.59 -3.16 -9.68
CA VAL A 121 6.64 -4.13 -9.36
C VAL A 121 6.29 -5.55 -9.82
N ASN A 122 5.04 -5.97 -9.59
CA ASN A 122 4.63 -7.38 -9.70
C ASN A 122 3.19 -7.55 -10.23
N ALA A 123 2.80 -6.79 -11.25
CA ALA A 123 1.49 -6.91 -11.91
C ALA A 123 1.15 -8.36 -12.33
N ASP A 124 2.17 -9.14 -12.73
CA ASP A 124 2.06 -10.53 -13.14
C ASP A 124 1.55 -11.46 -12.03
N HIS A 125 1.64 -11.06 -10.75
CA HIS A 125 1.13 -11.86 -9.63
C HIS A 125 -0.40 -11.97 -9.62
N LEU A 126 -1.13 -11.13 -10.37
CA LEU A 126 -2.57 -11.27 -10.59
C LEU A 126 -2.96 -12.60 -11.28
N SER A 127 -2.01 -13.27 -11.93
CA SER A 127 -2.22 -14.61 -12.51
C SER A 127 -2.68 -15.65 -11.48
N LEU A 128 -2.37 -15.47 -10.19
CA LEU A 128 -2.83 -16.35 -9.11
C LEU A 128 -4.35 -16.36 -8.94
N LEU A 129 -5.08 -15.34 -9.40
CA LEU A 129 -6.52 -15.21 -9.12
C LEU A 129 -7.36 -16.35 -9.69
N ALA A 130 -6.97 -16.91 -10.83
CA ALA A 130 -7.66 -18.07 -11.41
C ALA A 130 -7.52 -19.31 -10.50
N GLU A 131 -6.31 -19.59 -10.03
CA GLU A 131 -6.02 -20.69 -9.11
C GLU A 131 -6.66 -20.45 -7.74
N GLN A 132 -6.62 -19.22 -7.23
CA GLN A 132 -7.27 -18.82 -5.98
C GLN A 132 -8.75 -19.17 -6.00
N ARG A 133 -9.47 -18.74 -7.05
CA ARG A 133 -10.90 -19.01 -7.22
C ARG A 133 -11.18 -20.51 -7.24
N ALA A 134 -10.43 -21.25 -8.05
CA ALA A 134 -10.60 -22.70 -8.18
C ALA A 134 -10.32 -23.46 -6.88
N SER A 135 -9.22 -23.15 -6.19
CA SER A 135 -8.77 -23.85 -4.99
C SER A 135 -9.60 -23.48 -3.76
N LYS A 136 -9.99 -22.21 -3.61
CA LYS A 136 -10.78 -21.73 -2.47
C LYS A 136 -12.29 -21.93 -2.67
N GLY A 137 -12.74 -22.28 -3.88
CA GLY A 137 -14.16 -22.37 -4.23
C GLY A 137 -14.87 -21.02 -4.21
N TRP A 138 -14.14 -19.93 -4.46
CA TRP A 138 -14.68 -18.57 -4.45
C TRP A 138 -15.11 -18.15 -5.85
N SER A 139 -16.31 -17.57 -5.98
CA SER A 139 -16.74 -16.86 -7.19
C SER A 139 -16.19 -15.43 -7.24
N GLY A 140 -15.80 -14.87 -6.09
CA GLY A 140 -15.11 -13.59 -5.95
C GLY A 140 -13.59 -13.73 -5.99
N ALA A 141 -12.88 -12.84 -5.31
CA ALA A 141 -11.42 -12.91 -5.18
C ALA A 141 -10.92 -12.02 -4.02
N ILE A 142 -9.70 -12.27 -3.56
CA ILE A 142 -8.96 -11.38 -2.65
C ILE A 142 -7.63 -11.00 -3.29
N VAL A 143 -7.33 -9.70 -3.30
CA VAL A 143 -6.01 -9.12 -3.58
C VAL A 143 -5.61 -8.27 -2.38
N THR A 144 -4.35 -8.32 -1.99
CA THR A 144 -3.85 -7.57 -0.83
C THR A 144 -2.83 -6.53 -1.20
N ASN A 145 -2.87 -5.40 -0.50
CA ASN A 145 -1.79 -4.43 -0.47
C ASN A 145 -0.77 -4.82 0.61
N PRO A 146 0.52 -4.51 0.39
CA PRO A 146 1.55 -4.70 1.41
C PRO A 146 1.41 -3.76 2.61
N ASN A 147 2.21 -4.05 3.63
CA ASN A 147 2.51 -3.13 4.70
C ASN A 147 3.04 -1.80 4.13
N CYS A 148 2.65 -0.70 4.76
CA CYS A 148 2.92 0.64 4.25
C CYS A 148 4.41 0.96 4.13
N SER A 149 5.26 0.44 5.02
CA SER A 149 6.71 0.55 4.95
C SER A 149 7.29 -0.39 3.88
N THR A 150 6.77 -1.61 3.80
CA THR A 150 7.16 -2.57 2.75
C THR A 150 6.92 -2.01 1.35
N VAL A 151 5.79 -1.32 1.09
CA VAL A 151 5.54 -0.70 -0.22
C VAL A 151 6.67 0.26 -0.62
N VAL A 152 7.12 1.11 0.32
CA VAL A 152 8.19 2.08 0.05
C VAL A 152 9.51 1.38 -0.23
N LEU A 153 9.86 0.36 0.58
CA LEU A 153 11.08 -0.41 0.38
C LEU A 153 11.08 -1.16 -0.95
N ALA A 154 10.02 -1.93 -1.23
CA ALA A 154 9.91 -2.73 -2.44
C ALA A 154 9.92 -1.86 -3.71
N MET A 155 9.24 -0.72 -3.70
CA MET A 155 9.31 0.26 -4.80
C MET A 155 10.74 0.76 -5.03
N ALA A 156 11.47 1.08 -3.96
CA ALA A 156 12.85 1.57 -4.08
C ALA A 156 13.84 0.48 -4.54
N LEU A 157 13.57 -0.79 -4.23
CA LEU A 157 14.40 -1.94 -4.62
C LEU A 157 14.04 -2.48 -6.02
N ALA A 158 12.80 -2.33 -6.48
CA ALA A 158 12.32 -2.87 -7.75
C ALA A 158 13.23 -2.57 -8.97
N PRO A 159 13.64 -1.32 -9.25
CA PRO A 159 14.55 -1.05 -10.36
C PRO A 159 15.94 -1.65 -10.16
N LEU A 160 16.34 -1.91 -8.92
CA LEU A 160 17.67 -2.41 -8.57
C LEU A 160 17.75 -3.94 -8.64
N ARG A 161 16.60 -4.63 -8.70
CA ARG A 161 16.48 -6.10 -8.82
C ARG A 161 17.30 -6.64 -9.99
N GLN A 162 17.40 -5.90 -11.08
CA GLN A 162 18.17 -6.28 -12.28
C GLN A 162 19.68 -6.47 -12.03
N PHE A 163 20.23 -5.91 -10.94
CA PHE A 163 21.63 -6.06 -10.57
C PHE A 163 21.89 -7.24 -9.62
N GLY A 164 20.84 -8.01 -9.30
CA GLY A 164 20.90 -9.14 -8.37
C GLY A 164 21.11 -8.67 -6.93
N ILE A 165 20.06 -8.18 -6.27
CA ILE A 165 20.14 -7.75 -4.87
C ILE A 165 20.51 -8.97 -4.01
N ARG A 166 21.55 -8.86 -3.18
CA ARG A 166 22.01 -9.95 -2.31
C ARG A 166 21.55 -9.74 -0.87
N SER A 167 21.71 -8.52 -0.39
CA SER A 167 21.36 -8.18 0.98
C SER A 167 20.97 -6.71 1.13
N VAL A 168 20.07 -6.46 2.07
CA VAL A 168 19.51 -5.15 2.38
C VAL A 168 19.51 -4.97 3.90
N ILE A 169 20.02 -3.82 4.36
CA ILE A 169 19.85 -3.34 5.73
C ILE A 169 18.98 -2.09 5.63
N VAL A 170 17.84 -2.09 6.33
CA VAL A 170 16.90 -0.98 6.33
C VAL A 170 16.58 -0.54 7.76
N SER A 171 16.64 0.77 7.99
CA SER A 171 16.17 1.37 9.25
C SER A 171 15.08 2.40 8.95
N THR A 172 13.91 2.23 9.54
CA THR A 172 12.74 3.09 9.28
C THR A 172 12.54 4.14 10.37
N MET A 173 12.01 5.28 9.95
CA MET A 173 11.47 6.36 10.78
C MET A 173 10.04 6.58 10.31
N GLN A 174 9.11 5.89 10.96
CA GLN A 174 7.72 5.82 10.58
C GLN A 174 6.89 6.88 11.30
N ALA A 175 6.07 7.58 10.52
CA ALA A 175 5.08 8.54 10.99
C ALA A 175 4.02 7.91 11.91
N VAL A 176 3.40 8.74 12.76
CA VAL A 176 2.39 8.32 13.76
C VAL A 176 1.07 7.89 13.13
N SER A 177 0.70 8.43 11.96
CA SER A 177 -0.52 8.02 11.25
C SER A 177 -0.49 6.55 10.83
N GLY A 178 0.68 5.93 10.76
CA GLY A 178 0.84 4.49 10.49
C GLY A 178 0.27 3.58 11.59
N ALA A 179 0.03 4.10 12.80
CA ALA A 179 -0.62 3.35 13.88
C ALA A 179 -2.17 3.44 13.83
N GLY A 180 -2.74 4.07 12.79
CA GLY A 180 -4.18 4.35 12.72
C GLY A 180 -4.60 5.51 13.62
N TYR A 181 -5.90 5.61 13.91
CA TYR A 181 -6.44 6.55 14.91
C TYR A 181 -7.02 5.75 16.08
N PRO A 182 -6.78 6.14 17.35
CA PRO A 182 -6.18 7.40 17.82
C PRO A 182 -4.65 7.50 17.64
N GLY A 183 -4.01 6.48 17.10
CA GLY A 183 -2.59 6.50 16.77
C GLY A 183 -1.71 6.30 17.99
N VAL A 184 -0.55 6.93 17.99
CA VAL A 184 0.41 6.89 19.09
C VAL A 184 0.06 8.01 20.09
N PRO A 185 -0.13 7.70 21.38
CA PRO A 185 -0.39 8.73 22.40
C PRO A 185 0.67 9.84 22.38
N SER A 186 0.23 11.07 22.62
CA SER A 186 1.09 12.25 22.52
C SER A 186 2.30 12.20 23.46
N LEU A 187 2.11 11.72 24.69
CA LEU A 187 3.20 11.56 25.67
C LEU A 187 4.22 10.48 25.29
N ASP A 188 3.82 9.50 24.47
CA ASP A 188 4.74 8.44 24.02
C ASP A 188 5.68 8.92 22.91
N ILE A 189 5.30 9.97 22.15
CA ILE A 189 6.00 10.35 20.91
C ILE A 189 6.49 11.80 20.84
N LEU A 190 5.86 12.76 21.50
CA LEU A 190 6.28 14.17 21.43
C LEU A 190 7.66 14.35 22.05
N GLY A 191 8.62 14.84 21.25
CA GLY A 191 10.02 14.99 21.67
C GLY A 191 10.76 13.67 21.86
N ASN A 192 10.21 12.55 21.37
CA ASN A 192 10.73 11.20 21.61
C ASN A 192 10.91 10.40 20.30
N VAL A 193 11.56 9.24 20.39
CA VAL A 193 11.61 8.20 19.35
C VAL A 193 11.31 6.87 20.02
N VAL A 194 10.39 6.08 19.44
CA VAL A 194 10.09 4.73 19.95
C VAL A 194 10.78 3.70 19.05
N PRO A 195 11.80 2.96 19.52
CA PRO A 195 12.59 2.06 18.68
C PRO A 195 11.95 0.68 18.53
N PHE A 196 10.62 0.62 18.44
CA PHE A 196 9.88 -0.63 18.33
C PHE A 196 8.50 -0.42 17.70
N ILE A 197 8.18 -1.24 16.71
CA ILE A 197 6.83 -1.35 16.14
C ILE A 197 6.50 -2.84 15.99
N GLY A 198 5.56 -3.33 16.78
CA GLY A 198 5.27 -4.77 16.88
C GLY A 198 4.94 -5.44 15.54
N GLY A 199 5.74 -6.45 15.19
CA GLY A 199 5.57 -7.25 13.97
C GLY A 199 5.86 -6.50 12.68
N GLU A 200 6.46 -5.30 12.73
CA GLU A 200 6.72 -4.48 11.53
C GLU A 200 7.98 -4.95 10.78
N GLU A 201 9.01 -5.35 11.52
CA GLU A 201 10.27 -5.85 10.98
C GLU A 201 10.06 -7.13 10.18
N GLU A 202 9.39 -8.13 10.77
CA GLU A 202 9.13 -9.42 10.13
C GLU A 202 8.27 -9.26 8.88
N LYS A 203 7.30 -8.33 8.88
CA LYS A 203 6.51 -7.99 7.69
C LYS A 203 7.37 -7.37 6.62
N MET A 204 8.24 -6.40 6.95
CA MET A 204 9.13 -5.79 5.96
C MET A 204 10.08 -6.80 5.34
N GLU A 205 10.63 -7.70 6.15
CA GLU A 205 11.55 -8.74 5.68
C GLU A 205 10.83 -9.75 4.78
N THR A 206 9.69 -10.29 5.20
CA THR A 206 9.00 -11.36 4.47
C THR A 206 8.18 -10.87 3.27
N GLU A 207 7.41 -9.80 3.44
CA GLU A 207 6.54 -9.28 2.38
C GLU A 207 7.37 -8.75 1.19
N THR A 208 8.53 -8.12 1.45
CA THR A 208 9.41 -7.63 0.38
C THR A 208 9.91 -8.77 -0.51
N LEU A 209 10.26 -9.92 0.07
CA LEU A 209 10.72 -11.08 -0.71
C LEU A 209 9.58 -11.69 -1.53
N LYS A 210 8.36 -11.74 -1.00
CA LYS A 210 7.18 -12.18 -1.78
C LYS A 210 6.92 -11.25 -2.96
N ILE A 211 6.92 -9.94 -2.73
CA ILE A 211 6.64 -8.92 -3.77
C ILE A 211 7.68 -8.95 -4.89
N LEU A 212 8.97 -9.07 -4.54
CA LEU A 212 10.04 -9.11 -5.53
C LEU A 212 10.20 -10.48 -6.19
N GLY A 213 9.56 -11.50 -5.63
CA GLY A 213 9.62 -12.90 -6.05
C GLY A 213 8.90 -13.19 -7.37
N THR A 214 8.96 -14.46 -7.76
CA THR A 214 8.37 -14.99 -8.99
C THR A 214 7.26 -15.99 -8.67
N ASP A 215 6.56 -16.48 -9.70
CA ASP A 215 5.45 -17.42 -9.56
C ASP A 215 4.37 -16.91 -8.58
N GLY A 216 3.92 -15.67 -8.80
CA GLY A 216 2.96 -15.00 -7.92
C GLY A 216 3.51 -14.70 -6.50
N GLY A 217 4.82 -14.78 -6.32
CA GLY A 217 5.49 -14.63 -5.03
C GLY A 217 5.58 -15.94 -4.23
N ARG A 218 5.16 -17.09 -4.79
CA ARG A 218 5.35 -18.42 -4.17
C ARG A 218 6.81 -18.85 -4.15
N ALA A 219 7.60 -18.36 -5.11
CA ALA A 219 9.05 -18.40 -5.07
C ALA A 219 9.55 -17.02 -4.59
N PRO A 220 9.82 -16.83 -3.29
CA PRO A 220 10.29 -15.55 -2.77
C PRO A 220 11.62 -15.18 -3.41
N TYR A 221 11.87 -13.88 -3.55
CA TYR A 221 13.16 -13.39 -4.03
C TYR A 221 14.29 -13.85 -3.09
N GLU A 222 15.42 -14.29 -3.64
CA GLU A 222 16.55 -14.76 -2.85
C GLU A 222 17.45 -13.58 -2.43
N ALA A 223 17.12 -12.95 -1.30
CA ALA A 223 17.95 -11.94 -0.66
C ALA A 223 17.80 -11.96 0.87
N ALA A 224 18.84 -11.54 1.58
CA ALA A 224 18.76 -11.32 3.02
C ALA A 224 18.31 -9.88 3.30
N ILE A 225 17.19 -9.70 4.01
CA ILE A 225 16.72 -8.38 4.44
C ILE A 225 16.79 -8.34 5.96
N SER A 226 17.40 -7.29 6.50
CA SER A 226 17.40 -7.00 7.94
C SER A 226 16.75 -5.65 8.15
N ALA A 227 15.60 -5.66 8.83
CA ALA A 227 14.83 -4.46 9.14
C ALA A 227 15.01 -4.03 10.60
N HIS A 228 15.00 -2.72 10.82
CA HIS A 228 14.90 -2.12 12.14
C HIS A 228 13.88 -0.98 12.07
N THR A 229 12.84 -1.02 12.89
CA THR A 229 11.70 -0.11 12.75
C THR A 229 11.54 0.83 13.92
N ASN A 230 11.33 2.13 13.63
CA ASN A 230 11.22 3.15 14.66
C ASN A 230 10.02 4.06 14.39
N ARG A 231 9.36 4.51 15.46
CA ARG A 231 8.32 5.55 15.40
C ARG A 231 8.95 6.92 15.70
N VAL A 232 8.60 7.92 14.89
CA VAL A 232 9.06 9.31 15.05
C VAL A 232 7.87 10.28 15.07
N PRO A 233 8.02 11.50 15.65
CA PRO A 233 6.96 12.51 15.76
C PRO A 233 6.73 13.24 14.42
N VAL A 234 6.40 12.47 13.39
CA VAL A 234 6.02 12.91 12.04
C VAL A 234 4.59 12.50 11.80
N ILE A 235 3.76 13.40 11.25
CA ILE A 235 2.32 13.13 11.02
C ILE A 235 2.13 12.07 9.93
N ASP A 236 2.67 12.33 8.73
CA ASP A 236 2.60 11.45 7.56
C ASP A 236 3.96 11.35 6.87
N GLY A 237 4.22 10.20 6.25
CA GLY A 237 5.46 9.91 5.53
C GLY A 237 6.39 8.96 6.29
N HIS A 238 6.66 7.80 5.71
CA HIS A 238 7.64 6.84 6.24
C HIS A 238 8.97 7.06 5.56
N THR A 239 9.98 7.48 6.33
CA THR A 239 11.36 7.62 5.84
C THR A 239 12.13 6.35 6.18
N MET A 240 13.04 5.93 5.32
CA MET A 240 13.94 4.83 5.61
C MET A 240 15.33 5.04 5.03
N THR A 241 16.34 4.68 5.79
CA THR A 241 17.72 4.59 5.31
C THR A 241 17.95 3.16 4.84
N VAL A 242 18.37 2.99 3.60
CA VAL A 242 18.58 1.68 2.98
C VAL A 242 20.05 1.55 2.60
N SER A 243 20.68 0.45 3.00
CA SER A 243 21.97 0.02 2.48
C SER A 243 21.79 -1.31 1.77
N VAL A 244 22.33 -1.44 0.56
CA VAL A 244 22.12 -2.59 -0.32
C VAL A 244 23.44 -3.08 -0.90
N ASP A 245 23.58 -4.40 -0.99
CA ASP A 245 24.67 -5.07 -1.70
C ASP A 245 24.11 -5.92 -2.85
N PHE A 246 24.92 -6.09 -3.89
CA PHE A 246 24.52 -6.70 -5.16
C PHE A 246 25.46 -7.85 -5.53
N GLN A 247 24.96 -8.81 -6.30
CA GLN A 247 25.79 -9.81 -6.98
C GLN A 247 26.67 -9.13 -8.04
N ASN A 248 26.05 -8.33 -8.91
CA ASN A 248 26.74 -7.57 -9.95
C ASN A 248 26.86 -6.12 -9.51
N LYS A 249 28.00 -5.71 -8.94
CA LYS A 249 28.24 -4.37 -8.36
C LYS A 249 28.06 -3.24 -9.40
N PRO A 250 26.90 -2.58 -9.50
CA PRO A 250 26.65 -1.58 -10.54
C PRO A 250 27.31 -0.24 -10.16
N SER A 251 27.57 0.63 -11.15
CA SER A 251 28.03 1.98 -10.81
C SER A 251 26.92 2.81 -10.15
N MET A 252 27.26 3.88 -9.44
CA MET A 252 26.23 4.81 -8.91
C MET A 252 25.41 5.46 -10.04
N ALA A 253 26.01 5.64 -11.21
CA ALA A 253 25.32 6.16 -12.39
C ALA A 253 24.27 5.15 -12.90
N ASP A 254 24.59 3.86 -12.94
CA ASP A 254 23.65 2.81 -13.35
C ASP A 254 22.48 2.71 -12.37
N LEU A 255 22.75 2.77 -11.05
CA LEU A 255 21.72 2.80 -10.02
C LEU A 255 20.80 4.02 -10.18
N ALA A 256 21.38 5.21 -10.36
CA ALA A 256 20.62 6.44 -10.55
C ALA A 256 19.77 6.39 -11.83
N HIS A 257 20.34 5.85 -12.91
CA HIS A 257 19.63 5.66 -14.17
C HIS A 257 18.43 4.71 -13.98
N ALA A 258 18.65 3.53 -13.41
CA ALA A 258 17.61 2.54 -13.17
C ALA A 258 16.44 3.10 -12.34
N ILE A 259 16.73 3.93 -11.32
CA ILE A 259 15.70 4.60 -10.52
C ILE A 259 14.94 5.64 -11.36
N ARG A 260 15.65 6.51 -12.09
CA ARG A 260 15.04 7.60 -12.86
C ARG A 260 14.17 7.11 -14.01
N THR A 261 14.53 5.97 -14.62
CA THR A 261 13.81 5.39 -15.75
C THR A 261 12.82 4.32 -15.34
N PHE A 262 12.64 4.07 -14.04
CA PHE A 262 11.71 3.07 -13.56
C PHE A 262 10.27 3.40 -13.96
N SER A 263 9.64 2.46 -14.64
CA SER A 263 8.25 2.51 -15.07
C SER A 263 7.68 1.10 -14.94
N GLY A 264 6.45 0.99 -14.47
CA GLY A 264 5.74 -0.28 -14.39
C GLY A 264 4.45 -0.26 -15.19
N ARG A 265 3.68 -1.34 -15.04
CA ARG A 265 2.43 -1.55 -15.77
C ARG A 265 1.42 -0.40 -15.64
N PRO A 266 1.23 0.22 -14.45
CA PRO A 266 0.34 1.37 -14.33
C PRO A 266 0.71 2.57 -15.19
N GLN A 267 2.01 2.84 -15.34
CA GLN A 267 2.47 3.97 -16.14
C GLN A 267 2.30 3.71 -17.64
N GLU A 268 2.55 2.49 -18.09
CA GLU A 268 2.30 2.07 -19.48
C GLU A 268 0.83 2.22 -19.87
N LEU A 269 -0.07 1.78 -18.97
CA LEU A 269 -1.52 1.85 -19.16
C LEU A 269 -2.10 3.23 -18.85
N LYS A 270 -1.29 4.17 -18.34
CA LYS A 270 -1.70 5.52 -17.92
C LYS A 270 -2.89 5.48 -16.95
N LEU A 271 -2.81 4.60 -15.94
CA LEU A 271 -3.88 4.44 -14.97
C LEU A 271 -4.10 5.74 -14.17
N PRO A 272 -5.35 6.11 -13.82
CA PRO A 272 -5.66 7.41 -13.24
C PRO A 272 -4.90 7.74 -11.95
N THR A 273 -4.66 6.74 -11.09
CA THR A 273 -3.97 6.92 -9.80
C THR A 273 -2.45 6.73 -9.93
N ALA A 274 -1.94 6.32 -11.10
CA ALA A 274 -0.52 6.10 -11.33
C ALA A 274 0.27 7.43 -11.31
N PRO A 275 1.32 7.54 -10.48
CA PRO A 275 2.20 8.69 -10.51
C PRO A 275 3.14 8.63 -11.73
N HIS A 276 3.49 9.80 -12.25
CA HIS A 276 4.46 9.98 -13.33
C HIS A 276 5.48 11.06 -12.97
N PRO A 277 6.74 10.71 -12.63
CA PRO A 277 7.28 9.35 -12.50
C PRO A 277 6.84 8.63 -11.21
N ALA A 278 7.01 7.30 -11.15
CA ALA A 278 6.71 6.51 -9.95
C ALA A 278 7.77 6.64 -8.85
N LEU A 279 9.03 6.78 -9.25
CA LEU A 279 10.16 7.08 -8.38
C LEU A 279 10.73 8.45 -8.71
N ILE A 280 11.04 9.25 -7.70
CA ILE A 280 11.64 10.57 -7.87
C ILE A 280 13.01 10.55 -7.20
N LEU A 281 14.08 10.52 -8.00
CA LEU A 281 15.45 10.64 -7.49
C LEU A 281 15.80 12.13 -7.29
N MET A 282 16.13 12.49 -6.06
CA MET A 282 16.43 13.86 -5.64
C MET A 282 17.94 14.05 -5.49
N ASP A 283 18.46 15.09 -6.12
CA ASP A 283 19.90 15.39 -6.11
C ASP A 283 20.31 16.23 -4.90
N GLU A 284 19.38 16.95 -4.26
CA GLU A 284 19.69 17.80 -3.12
C GLU A 284 20.12 16.95 -1.90
N PRO A 285 21.23 17.33 -1.22
CA PRO A 285 21.84 16.51 -0.19
C PRO A 285 21.02 16.39 1.10
N ASN A 286 19.98 17.20 1.27
CA ASN A 286 19.08 17.22 2.43
C ASN A 286 17.67 16.72 2.09
N ARG A 287 17.50 15.96 1.00
CA ARG A 287 16.23 15.38 0.56
C ARG A 287 16.29 13.84 0.50
N PRO A 288 15.16 13.14 0.65
CA PRO A 288 13.80 13.66 0.89
C PRO A 288 13.53 14.03 2.36
N GLN A 289 12.46 14.79 2.62
CA GLN A 289 11.96 15.17 3.94
C GLN A 289 10.44 14.95 4.02
N PRO A 290 9.91 14.27 5.05
CA PRO A 290 8.48 13.93 5.15
C PRO A 290 7.54 15.10 4.88
N ARG A 291 7.77 16.23 5.55
CA ARG A 291 6.91 17.43 5.45
C ARG A 291 6.90 18.07 4.05
N LEU A 292 7.96 17.90 3.28
CA LEU A 292 8.12 18.56 1.97
C LEU A 292 7.77 17.64 0.80
N ASP A 293 7.93 16.33 1.00
CA ASP A 293 8.03 15.36 -0.09
C ASP A 293 7.01 14.22 -0.01
N ALA A 294 6.31 14.04 1.12
CA ALA A 294 5.35 12.94 1.25
C ALA A 294 4.23 13.03 0.20
N ASP A 295 3.82 14.23 -0.20
CA ASP A 295 2.71 14.43 -1.14
C ASP A 295 3.12 14.41 -2.63
N LEU A 296 4.37 14.11 -2.96
CA LEU A 296 4.82 14.01 -4.35
C LEU A 296 3.99 12.98 -5.14
N GLY A 297 3.61 13.34 -6.37
CA GLY A 297 2.69 12.53 -7.18
C GLY A 297 1.32 12.33 -6.53
N GLY A 298 0.82 13.30 -5.75
CA GLY A 298 -0.44 13.16 -5.00
C GLY A 298 -0.36 12.15 -3.84
N GLY A 299 0.85 11.96 -3.32
CA GLY A 299 1.20 10.97 -2.29
C GLY A 299 1.45 9.56 -2.84
N MET A 300 1.44 9.37 -4.17
CA MET A 300 1.64 8.06 -4.80
C MET A 300 3.08 7.80 -5.24
N ALA A 301 3.91 8.83 -5.42
CA ALA A 301 5.31 8.66 -5.78
C ALA A 301 6.16 8.29 -4.55
N VAL A 302 7.24 7.53 -4.76
CA VAL A 302 8.28 7.31 -3.74
C VAL A 302 9.48 8.19 -4.07
N ALA A 303 9.86 9.03 -3.12
CA ALA A 303 11.04 9.88 -3.24
C ALA A 303 12.28 9.10 -2.78
N ILE A 304 13.35 9.15 -3.57
CA ILE A 304 14.65 8.59 -3.26
C ILE A 304 15.66 9.72 -3.28
N GLY A 305 16.52 9.80 -2.28
CA GLY A 305 17.60 10.78 -2.25
C GLY A 305 18.84 10.17 -1.63
N ARG A 306 19.89 10.97 -1.49
CA ARG A 306 21.12 10.56 -0.79
C ARG A 306 21.79 9.31 -1.37
N LEU A 307 21.55 8.96 -2.64
CA LEU A 307 22.16 7.80 -3.31
C LEU A 307 23.67 7.98 -3.39
N ARG A 308 24.42 7.05 -2.80
CA ARG A 308 25.90 7.10 -2.71
C ARG A 308 26.50 5.74 -2.40
N ALA A 309 27.81 5.62 -2.53
CA ALA A 309 28.55 4.45 -2.08
C ALA A 309 28.36 4.17 -0.59
N CYS A 310 28.22 2.90 -0.24
CA CYS A 310 28.28 2.42 1.14
C CYS A 310 29.67 1.82 1.39
N PRO A 311 30.37 2.17 2.48
CA PRO A 311 31.68 1.58 2.77
C PRO A 311 31.60 0.16 3.35
N VAL A 312 30.41 -0.29 3.76
CA VAL A 312 30.16 -1.63 4.34
C VAL A 312 29.44 -2.52 3.33
N MET A 313 28.38 -1.99 2.72
CA MET A 313 27.64 -2.64 1.64
C MET A 313 28.15 -2.11 0.30
N HIS A 314 27.33 -2.09 -0.75
CA HIS A 314 27.72 -1.48 -2.04
C HIS A 314 27.17 -0.05 -2.19
N ALA A 315 25.87 0.13 -1.99
CA ALA A 315 25.18 1.41 -2.13
C ALA A 315 24.33 1.72 -0.90
N LYS A 316 24.04 3.00 -0.67
CA LYS A 316 23.04 3.43 0.31
C LYS A 316 22.29 4.66 -0.15
N PHE A 317 21.02 4.75 0.24
CA PHE A 317 20.12 5.84 -0.12
C PHE A 317 19.08 6.05 0.99
N VAL A 318 18.29 7.11 0.85
CA VAL A 318 17.11 7.38 1.68
C VAL A 318 15.88 7.27 0.80
N ALA A 319 14.86 6.55 1.25
CA ALA A 319 13.56 6.49 0.60
C ALA A 319 12.47 7.09 1.50
N LEU A 320 11.47 7.73 0.89
CA LEU A 320 10.31 8.29 1.56
C LEU A 320 9.06 7.98 0.74
N GLY A 321 7.99 7.54 1.41
CA GLY A 321 6.67 7.46 0.80
C GLY A 321 5.55 7.77 1.78
N HIS A 322 4.41 8.21 1.25
CA HIS A 322 3.22 8.52 2.05
C HIS A 322 2.52 7.24 2.51
N ASN A 323 2.51 6.99 3.82
CA ASN A 323 2.06 5.71 4.37
C ASN A 323 0.54 5.48 4.31
N THR A 324 -0.30 6.52 4.37
CA THR A 324 -1.76 6.39 4.25
C THR A 324 -2.29 6.51 2.81
N VAL A 325 -1.44 6.97 1.89
CA VAL A 325 -1.75 7.06 0.46
C VAL A 325 -1.08 5.92 -0.29
N ARG A 326 0.22 6.04 -0.58
CA ARG A 326 0.98 4.99 -1.28
C ARG A 326 1.01 3.69 -0.49
N GLY A 327 1.18 3.78 0.83
CA GLY A 327 1.20 2.62 1.71
C GLY A 327 -0.18 2.05 2.07
N ALA A 328 -1.28 2.69 1.64
CA ALA A 328 -2.62 2.22 1.98
C ALA A 328 -3.66 2.40 0.87
N ALA A 329 -4.55 3.40 0.98
CA ALA A 329 -5.75 3.49 0.14
C ALA A 329 -5.44 3.75 -1.35
N GLY A 330 -4.41 4.56 -1.63
CA GLY A 330 -3.99 4.87 -3.00
C GLY A 330 -3.47 3.63 -3.73
N ALA A 331 -2.66 2.79 -3.05
CA ALA A 331 -2.21 1.52 -3.62
C ALA A 331 -3.38 0.55 -3.91
N ALA A 332 -4.41 0.53 -3.07
CA ALA A 332 -5.55 -0.37 -3.26
C ALA A 332 -6.39 0.07 -4.46
N ILE A 333 -6.61 1.38 -4.59
CA ILE A 333 -7.27 1.95 -5.77
C ILE A 333 -6.46 1.62 -7.04
N LEU A 334 -5.14 1.79 -7.01
CA LEU A 334 -4.26 1.45 -8.14
C LEU A 334 -4.29 -0.06 -8.47
N ASN A 335 -4.38 -0.93 -7.47
CA ASN A 335 -4.58 -2.37 -7.67
C ASN A 335 -5.90 -2.65 -8.41
N ALA A 336 -6.99 -2.04 -7.97
CA ALA A 336 -8.28 -2.16 -8.64
C ALA A 336 -8.27 -1.59 -10.07
N GLU A 337 -7.58 -0.47 -10.31
CA GLU A 337 -7.40 0.09 -11.65
C GLU A 337 -6.68 -0.88 -12.59
N LEU A 338 -5.59 -1.51 -12.12
CA LEU A 338 -4.86 -2.52 -12.89
C LEU A 338 -5.75 -3.72 -13.19
N MET A 339 -6.44 -4.24 -12.17
CA MET A 339 -7.37 -5.37 -12.32
C MET A 339 -8.46 -5.08 -13.36
N LYS A 340 -9.05 -3.89 -13.33
CA LYS A 340 -10.01 -3.45 -14.35
C LYS A 340 -9.37 -3.42 -15.74
N ALA A 341 -8.21 -2.79 -15.87
CA ALA A 341 -7.54 -2.60 -17.16
C ALA A 341 -7.14 -3.93 -17.81
N GLU A 342 -6.86 -4.95 -17.00
CA GLU A 342 -6.49 -6.30 -17.45
C GLU A 342 -7.65 -7.31 -17.46
N GLY A 343 -8.90 -6.85 -17.21
CA GLY A 343 -10.10 -7.67 -17.40
C GLY A 343 -10.39 -8.68 -16.29
N PHE A 344 -10.03 -8.36 -15.03
CA PHE A 344 -10.27 -9.21 -13.86
C PHE A 344 -11.62 -8.98 -13.15
N PHE A 345 -12.39 -7.99 -13.60
CA PHE A 345 -13.73 -7.66 -13.07
C PHE A 345 -14.81 -8.48 -13.77
#